data_AF-A0A9P8ECG2-F1
#
_entry.id   AF-A0A9P8ECG2-F1
#
_cell.length_a   1.000
_cell.length_b   1.000
_cell.length_c   1.000
_cell.angle_alpha   90.00
_cell.angle_beta   90.00
_cell.angle_gamma   90.00
#
_symmetry.space_group_name_H-M   'P 1'
#
loop_
_entity.id
_entity.type
_entity.pdbx_description
1 polymer ?
#
loop_
_entity_poly.entity_id
_entity_poly.type
_entity_poly.pdbx_seq_one_letter_code
_entity_poly.pdbx_strand_id
1 'polypeptide(L)'
;MFPTRVDRIVLDGVCNAHDYFFGSWFSNLSDADAILERFFAYCHAAGPEACSFYSPTPAEIRKNYENLLTAIFEKPIVVPSSKTRGPDVITWSDVKSMVRLGMYQPIIYSPMVSDLLTSISTGNGTLFADFKAMSNTFTCPSSDCASAGPFSDECDQDSNMPDATLAILCTDGPGLGDIDEVSFQEYWHALQQQSECKRDGKELSWFSCAATRVGRSHILVIALPLHSKSRARILPNRSFTTSKHDLFI
;
A
#
# COMPACT_ATOMS: atom_id res chain seq x y z
N MET A 1 4.41 12.27 30.59
CA MET A 1 5.35 11.12 30.68
C MET A 1 5.90 11.02 32.11
N PHE A 2 6.25 9.79 32.55
CA PHE A 2 6.68 9.47 33.93
C PHE A 2 8.14 8.96 33.96
N PRO A 3 9.14 9.84 33.77
CA PRO A 3 10.54 9.42 33.70
C PRO A 3 11.04 8.78 35.00
N THR A 4 10.45 9.15 36.15
CA THR A 4 10.78 8.59 37.47
C THR A 4 10.28 7.15 37.69
N ARG A 5 9.53 6.59 36.74
CA ARG A 5 8.96 5.23 36.80
C ARG A 5 9.63 4.25 35.85
N VAL A 6 10.75 4.62 35.24
CA VAL A 6 11.49 3.78 34.30
C VAL A 6 12.79 3.36 34.97
N ASP A 7 12.93 2.06 35.27
CA ASP A 7 14.20 1.49 35.76
C ASP A 7 15.17 1.23 34.59
N ARG A 8 14.68 0.58 33.52
CA ARG A 8 15.45 0.28 32.30
C ARG A 8 14.55 0.35 31.07
N ILE A 9 15.11 0.81 29.95
CA ILE A 9 14.43 0.86 28.65
C ILE A 9 15.41 0.43 27.55
N VAL A 10 14.93 -0.38 26.60
CA VAL A 10 15.63 -0.70 25.36
C VAL A 10 14.73 -0.23 24.23
N LEU A 11 15.28 0.59 23.33
CA LEU A 11 14.59 1.09 22.16
C LEU A 11 15.35 0.62 20.93
N ASP A 12 14.75 -0.33 20.22
CA ASP A 12 15.25 -0.86 18.95
C ASP A 12 14.39 -0.31 17.80
N GLY A 13 15.02 0.13 16.70
CA GLY A 13 14.35 0.89 15.64
C GLY A 13 14.08 2.36 16.01
N VAL A 14 15.13 3.09 16.43
CA VAL A 14 15.05 4.49 16.85
C VAL A 14 14.56 5.39 15.71
N CYS A 15 13.51 6.17 15.96
CA CYS A 15 13.04 7.22 15.06
C CYS A 15 13.44 8.61 15.57
N ASN A 16 13.58 9.57 14.65
CA ASN A 16 13.66 10.98 15.05
C ASN A 16 12.26 11.41 15.55
N ALA A 17 12.08 11.44 16.87
CA ALA A 17 10.78 11.72 17.48
C ALA A 17 10.19 13.07 17.09
N HIS A 18 11.03 14.09 16.84
CA HIS A 18 10.57 15.40 16.41
C HIS A 18 10.05 15.36 14.96
N ASP A 19 10.85 14.82 14.05
CA ASP A 19 10.48 14.62 12.64
C ASP A 19 9.24 13.72 12.48
N TYR A 20 9.12 12.70 13.35
CA TYR A 20 7.99 11.79 13.36
C TYR A 20 6.71 12.48 13.86
N PHE A 21 6.79 13.19 14.98
CA PHE A 21 5.65 13.85 15.61
C PHE A 21 5.07 14.96 14.72
N PHE A 22 5.92 15.74 14.04
CA PHE A 22 5.46 16.83 13.16
C PHE A 22 5.12 16.40 11.73
N GLY A 23 5.27 15.12 11.41
CA GLY A 23 4.81 14.58 10.12
C GLY A 23 5.75 14.79 8.93
N SER A 24 6.90 15.44 9.12
CA SER A 24 7.85 15.69 8.03
C SER A 24 8.52 14.40 7.54
N TRP A 25 8.75 13.42 8.42
CA TRP A 25 9.20 12.06 8.08
C TRP A 25 10.43 11.95 7.16
N PHE A 26 11.21 13.02 6.99
CA PHE A 26 12.36 13.05 6.10
C PHE A 26 13.46 12.11 6.58
N SER A 27 13.57 11.87 7.89
CA SER A 27 14.61 10.97 8.42
C SER A 27 14.44 9.51 7.98
N ASN A 28 13.23 9.10 7.58
CA ASN A 28 12.88 7.70 7.32
C ASN A 28 13.43 7.13 6.00
N LEU A 29 13.86 7.98 5.06
CA LEU A 29 14.22 7.56 3.69
C LEU A 29 15.70 7.74 3.35
N SER A 30 16.48 8.32 4.26
CA SER A 30 17.88 8.69 4.04
C SER A 30 18.76 7.56 3.51
N ASP A 31 18.55 6.33 4.02
CA ASP A 31 19.34 5.15 3.62
C ASP A 31 18.67 4.27 2.56
N ALA A 32 17.47 4.63 2.07
CA ALA A 32 16.68 3.74 1.21
C ALA A 32 17.43 3.39 -0.10
N ASP A 33 18.05 4.37 -0.73
CA ASP A 33 18.83 4.16 -1.96
C ASP A 33 20.08 3.34 -1.68
N ALA A 34 20.79 3.61 -0.57
CA ALA A 34 21.96 2.84 -0.17
C ALA A 34 21.61 1.36 0.10
N ILE A 35 20.46 1.08 0.70
CA ILE A 35 19.98 -0.30 0.92
C ILE A 35 19.61 -0.96 -0.42
N LEU A 36 18.98 -0.23 -1.34
CA LEU A 36 18.69 -0.77 -2.67
C LEU A 36 19.97 -1.12 -3.44
N GLU A 37 21.01 -0.29 -3.35
CA GLU A 37 22.32 -0.59 -3.93
C GLU A 37 22.94 -1.87 -3.34
N ARG A 38 22.71 -2.14 -2.04
CA ARG A 38 23.14 -3.40 -1.42
C ARG A 38 22.42 -4.60 -2.00
N PHE A 39 21.14 -4.49 -2.33
CA PHE A 39 20.43 -5.58 -3.02
C PHE A 39 21.11 -5.92 -4.36
N PHE A 40 21.45 -4.92 -5.18
CA PHE A 40 22.14 -5.15 -6.45
C PHE A 40 23.53 -5.77 -6.25
N ALA A 41 24.31 -5.23 -5.30
CA ALA A 41 25.64 -5.75 -4.99
C ALA A 41 25.59 -7.21 -4.50
N TYR A 42 24.66 -7.54 -3.60
CA TYR A 42 24.53 -8.89 -3.06
C TYR A 42 23.94 -9.88 -4.06
N CYS A 43 22.98 -9.45 -4.89
CA CYS A 43 22.46 -10.28 -5.99
C CYS A 43 23.59 -10.66 -6.98
N HIS A 44 24.43 -9.71 -7.35
CA HIS A 44 25.62 -9.99 -8.16
C HIS A 44 26.58 -10.96 -7.46
N ALA A 45 26.93 -10.68 -6.19
CA ALA A 45 27.86 -11.51 -5.42
C ALA A 45 27.35 -12.95 -5.18
N ALA A 46 26.03 -13.12 -5.06
CA ALA A 46 25.39 -14.42 -4.90
C ALA A 46 25.45 -15.28 -6.18
N GLY A 47 25.58 -14.64 -7.35
CA GLY A 47 25.64 -15.32 -8.63
C GLY A 47 24.29 -15.81 -9.15
N PRO A 48 24.25 -16.36 -10.38
CA PRO A 48 23.00 -16.73 -11.05
C PRO A 48 22.27 -17.93 -10.42
N GLU A 49 22.95 -18.72 -9.58
CA GLU A 49 22.33 -19.85 -8.89
C GLU A 49 21.50 -19.43 -7.68
N ALA A 50 21.89 -18.33 -7.01
CA ALA A 50 21.27 -17.86 -5.77
C ALA A 50 20.49 -16.55 -5.93
N CYS A 51 20.70 -15.80 -7.02
CA CYS A 51 19.88 -14.66 -7.40
C CYS A 51 19.36 -14.83 -8.82
N SER A 52 18.06 -15.04 -8.99
CA SER A 52 17.43 -15.17 -10.31
C SER A 52 17.52 -13.89 -11.16
N PHE A 53 17.57 -12.70 -10.53
CA PHE A 53 17.66 -11.39 -11.18
C PHE A 53 19.12 -10.98 -11.45
N TYR A 54 20.03 -11.95 -11.45
CA TYR A 54 21.46 -11.74 -11.60
C TYR A 54 21.82 -11.05 -12.93
N SER A 55 22.89 -10.26 -12.87
CA SER A 55 23.63 -9.80 -14.05
C SER A 55 25.13 -9.71 -13.73
N PRO A 56 26.01 -9.69 -14.76
CA PRO A 56 27.46 -9.71 -14.56
C PRO A 56 28.04 -8.56 -13.73
N THR A 57 27.32 -7.46 -13.56
CA THR A 57 27.73 -6.37 -12.65
C THR A 57 26.54 -5.82 -11.86
N PRO A 58 26.76 -5.27 -10.64
CA PRO A 58 25.69 -4.59 -9.88
C PRO A 58 25.03 -3.45 -10.67
N ALA A 59 25.82 -2.71 -11.47
CA ALA A 59 25.33 -1.62 -12.30
C ALA A 59 24.36 -2.09 -13.39
N GLU A 60 24.59 -3.27 -13.97
CA GLU A 60 23.66 -3.87 -14.93
C GLU A 60 22.37 -4.32 -14.24
N ILE A 61 22.44 -4.87 -13.03
CA ILE A 61 21.24 -5.24 -12.25
C ILE A 61 20.40 -3.99 -11.95
N ARG A 62 21.04 -2.91 -11.50
CA ARG A 62 20.39 -1.61 -11.29
C ARG A 62 19.71 -1.11 -12.57
N LYS A 63 20.44 -1.10 -13.69
CA LYS A 63 19.90 -0.67 -14.98
C LYS A 63 18.71 -1.52 -15.42
N ASN A 64 18.78 -2.84 -15.25
CA ASN A 64 17.69 -3.75 -15.57
C ASN A 64 16.45 -3.47 -14.71
N TYR A 65 16.65 -3.17 -13.42
CA TYR A 65 15.58 -2.76 -12.51
C TYR A 65 14.93 -1.42 -12.93
N GLU A 66 15.72 -0.41 -13.27
CA GLU A 66 15.22 0.91 -13.70
C GLU A 66 14.46 0.81 -15.04
N ASN A 67 14.98 0.03 -15.99
CA ASN A 67 14.30 -0.25 -17.26
C ASN A 67 12.97 -0.96 -17.03
N LEU A 68 12.95 -1.94 -16.13
CA LEU A 68 11.74 -2.69 -15.77
C LEU A 68 10.69 -1.78 -15.14
N LEU A 69 11.08 -0.91 -14.20
CA LEU A 69 10.17 0.06 -13.61
C LEU A 69 9.58 1.00 -14.67
N THR A 70 10.40 1.50 -15.59
CA THR A 70 9.94 2.37 -16.69
C THR A 70 8.94 1.63 -17.58
N ALA A 71 9.25 0.39 -17.98
CA ALA A 71 8.38 -0.42 -18.81
C ALA A 71 7.03 -0.72 -18.13
N ILE A 72 7.02 -1.05 -16.84
CA ILE A 72 5.79 -1.33 -16.08
C ILE A 72 4.97 -0.06 -15.84
N PHE A 73 5.62 1.10 -15.66
CA PHE A 73 4.93 2.38 -15.52
C PHE A 73 4.15 2.73 -16.79
N GLU A 74 4.76 2.54 -17.97
CA GLU A 74 4.11 2.79 -19.26
C GLU A 74 3.06 1.71 -19.60
N LYS A 75 3.37 0.45 -19.30
CA LYS A 75 2.54 -0.70 -19.65
C LYS A 75 2.48 -1.70 -18.48
N PRO A 76 1.50 -1.54 -17.57
CA PRO A 76 1.25 -2.51 -16.51
C PRO A 76 0.99 -3.92 -17.06
N ILE A 77 1.39 -4.95 -16.30
CA ILE A 77 1.26 -6.35 -16.74
C ILE A 77 -0.10 -6.89 -16.33
N VAL A 78 -0.95 -7.18 -17.31
CA VAL A 78 -2.24 -7.83 -17.07
C VAL A 78 -2.04 -9.33 -16.90
N VAL A 79 -2.52 -9.88 -15.80
CA VAL A 79 -2.43 -11.31 -15.46
C VAL A 79 -3.83 -11.91 -15.46
N PRO A 80 -4.12 -12.88 -16.34
CA PRO A 80 -5.39 -13.59 -16.32
C PRO A 80 -5.65 -14.29 -14.97
N SER A 81 -6.92 -14.60 -14.72
CA SER A 81 -7.33 -15.42 -13.58
C SER A 81 -6.71 -16.82 -13.66
N SER A 82 -6.45 -17.41 -12.50
CA SER A 82 -6.07 -18.82 -12.36
C SER A 82 -7.20 -19.62 -11.70
N LYS A 83 -6.95 -20.90 -11.38
CA LYS A 83 -7.88 -21.70 -10.58
C LYS A 83 -8.00 -21.22 -9.12
N THR A 84 -6.99 -20.50 -8.63
CA THR A 84 -6.83 -20.14 -7.22
C THR A 84 -6.95 -18.65 -6.94
N ARG A 85 -6.91 -17.80 -7.97
CA ARG A 85 -7.07 -16.34 -7.84
C ARG A 85 -7.77 -15.71 -9.05
N GLY A 86 -8.38 -14.55 -8.82
CA GLY A 86 -8.94 -13.72 -9.87
C GLY A 86 -7.89 -13.12 -10.82
N PRO A 87 -8.32 -12.40 -11.86
CA PRO A 87 -7.41 -11.62 -12.70
C PRO A 87 -6.79 -10.48 -11.89
N ASP A 88 -5.57 -10.07 -12.25
CA ASP A 88 -4.83 -9.01 -11.56
C ASP A 88 -4.06 -8.15 -12.58
N VAL A 89 -3.61 -6.98 -12.15
CA VAL A 89 -2.73 -6.09 -12.89
C VAL A 89 -1.54 -5.76 -12.01
N ILE A 90 -0.33 -6.07 -12.49
CA ILE A 90 0.91 -5.71 -11.81
C ILE A 90 1.29 -4.31 -12.24
N THR A 91 1.30 -3.40 -11.28
CA THR A 91 1.56 -1.98 -11.48
C THR A 91 2.95 -1.58 -10.96
N TRP A 92 3.38 -0.38 -11.32
CA TRP A 92 4.64 0.18 -10.86
C TRP A 92 4.70 0.30 -9.32
N SER A 93 3.58 0.68 -8.69
CA SER A 93 3.47 0.81 -7.24
C SER A 93 3.54 -0.56 -6.54
N ASP A 94 3.01 -1.62 -7.16
CA ASP A 94 3.15 -2.99 -6.66
C ASP A 94 4.64 -3.39 -6.57
N VAL A 95 5.40 -3.16 -7.64
CA VAL A 95 6.83 -3.48 -7.70
C VAL A 95 7.61 -2.68 -6.66
N LYS A 96 7.38 -1.37 -6.56
CA LYS A 96 8.03 -0.53 -5.53
C LYS A 96 7.68 -0.94 -4.10
N SER A 97 6.44 -1.37 -3.86
CA SER A 97 5.98 -1.83 -2.55
C SER A 97 6.64 -3.14 -2.17
N MET A 98 6.78 -4.07 -3.12
CA MET A 98 7.47 -5.34 -2.91
C MET A 98 8.97 -5.14 -2.65
N VAL A 99 9.64 -4.31 -3.45
CA VAL A 99 11.06 -3.96 -3.22
C VAL A 99 11.26 -3.27 -1.88
N ARG A 100 10.30 -2.44 -1.42
CA ARG A 100 10.31 -1.88 -0.07
C ARG A 100 10.36 -2.96 1.01
N LEU A 101 9.55 -4.02 0.89
CA LEU A 101 9.59 -5.14 1.83
C LEU A 101 10.95 -5.85 1.79
N GLY A 102 11.50 -6.04 0.60
CA GLY A 102 12.86 -6.54 0.37
C GLY A 102 13.93 -5.72 1.09
N MET A 103 13.84 -4.40 1.06
CA MET A 103 14.79 -3.52 1.76
C MET A 103 14.58 -3.52 3.28
N TYR A 104 13.35 -3.68 3.74
CA TYR A 104 13.03 -3.64 5.17
C TYR A 104 13.47 -4.92 5.90
N GLN A 105 13.34 -6.09 5.26
CA GLN A 105 13.77 -7.38 5.80
C GLN A 105 14.50 -8.22 4.73
N PRO A 106 15.73 -7.85 4.35
CA PRO A 106 16.43 -8.43 3.20
C PRO A 106 16.73 -9.92 3.36
N ILE A 107 17.01 -10.37 4.58
CA ILE A 107 17.30 -11.79 4.87
C ILE A 107 16.09 -12.68 4.49
N ILE A 108 14.88 -12.18 4.68
CA ILE A 108 13.64 -12.94 4.44
C ILE A 108 13.19 -12.77 2.99
N TYR A 109 13.20 -11.54 2.47
CA TYR A 109 12.49 -11.21 1.24
C TYR A 109 13.37 -11.02 0.01
N SER A 110 14.68 -10.78 0.12
CA SER A 110 15.51 -10.52 -1.07
C SER A 110 15.50 -11.65 -2.13
N PRO A 111 15.53 -12.96 -1.76
CA PRO A 111 15.39 -14.02 -2.75
C PRO A 111 14.05 -13.95 -3.50
N MET A 112 12.96 -13.75 -2.76
CA MET A 112 11.62 -13.60 -3.34
C MET A 112 11.52 -12.36 -4.24
N VAL A 113 12.13 -11.24 -3.83
CA VAL A 113 12.21 -10.01 -4.63
C VAL A 113 12.90 -10.29 -5.96
N SER A 114 14.04 -11.00 -5.92
CA SER A 114 14.76 -11.42 -7.13
C SER A 114 13.87 -12.23 -8.06
N ASP A 115 13.20 -13.28 -7.54
CA ASP A 115 12.34 -14.17 -8.34
C ASP A 115 11.19 -13.40 -8.99
N LEU A 116 10.56 -12.50 -8.22
CA LEU A 116 9.47 -11.65 -8.69
C LEU A 116 9.94 -10.70 -9.80
N LEU A 117 11.06 -9.99 -9.60
CA LEU A 117 11.64 -9.08 -10.61
C LEU A 117 11.99 -9.83 -11.90
N THR A 118 12.51 -11.05 -11.78
CA THR A 118 12.86 -11.90 -12.94
C THR A 118 11.63 -12.36 -13.70
N SER A 119 10.59 -12.78 -12.98
CA SER A 119 9.33 -13.20 -13.58
C SER A 119 8.72 -12.05 -14.40
N ILE A 120 8.61 -10.87 -13.82
CA ILE A 120 7.99 -9.72 -14.50
C ILE A 120 8.88 -9.12 -15.59
N SER A 121 10.21 -9.24 -15.52
CA SER A 121 11.11 -8.79 -16.59
C SER A 121 10.96 -9.61 -17.87
N THR A 122 10.42 -10.82 -17.79
CA THR A 122 10.06 -11.65 -18.96
C THR A 122 8.61 -11.45 -19.41
N GLY A 123 7.87 -10.52 -18.79
CA GLY A 123 6.46 -10.28 -19.03
C GLY A 123 5.51 -11.27 -18.34
N ASN A 124 6.03 -12.18 -17.51
CA ASN A 124 5.23 -13.14 -16.75
C ASN A 124 4.86 -12.58 -15.37
N GLY A 125 3.64 -12.07 -15.21
CA GLY A 125 3.14 -11.55 -13.93
C GLY A 125 2.56 -12.61 -12.98
N THR A 126 2.54 -13.90 -13.35
CA THR A 126 1.81 -14.94 -12.61
C THR A 126 2.30 -15.07 -11.16
N LEU A 127 3.62 -15.18 -10.96
CA LEU A 127 4.22 -15.29 -9.63
C LEU A 127 3.91 -14.07 -8.76
N PHE A 128 3.94 -12.88 -9.35
CA PHE A 128 3.63 -11.64 -8.65
C PHE A 128 2.16 -11.55 -8.26
N ALA A 129 1.25 -11.93 -9.16
CA ALA A 129 -0.18 -11.97 -8.87
C ALA A 129 -0.52 -13.03 -7.80
N ASP A 130 0.17 -14.17 -7.78
CA ASP A 130 0.04 -15.17 -6.70
C ASP A 130 0.51 -14.59 -5.36
N PHE A 131 1.65 -13.87 -5.35
CA PHE A 131 2.13 -13.16 -4.17
C PHE A 131 1.12 -12.12 -3.66
N LYS A 132 0.55 -11.31 -4.56
CA LYS A 132 -0.51 -10.33 -4.21
C LYS A 132 -1.77 -11.02 -3.67
N ALA A 133 -2.18 -12.14 -4.25
CA ALA A 133 -3.36 -12.86 -3.78
C ALA A 133 -3.18 -13.45 -2.37
N MET A 134 -1.96 -13.86 -2.00
CA MET A 134 -1.66 -14.33 -0.64
C MET A 134 -1.67 -13.20 0.39
N SER A 135 -1.27 -11.98 0.00
CA SER A 135 -1.26 -10.82 0.91
C SER A 135 -2.61 -10.11 0.99
N ASN A 136 -3.48 -10.31 0.00
CA ASN A 136 -4.78 -9.65 -0.10
C ASN A 136 -5.89 -10.68 0.18
N THR A 137 -6.13 -10.95 1.46
CA THR A 137 -7.28 -11.75 1.90
C THR A 137 -8.54 -10.91 1.74
N PHE A 138 -9.08 -10.85 0.52
CA PHE A 138 -10.40 -10.29 0.33
C PHE A 138 -11.41 -11.24 1.00
N THR A 139 -11.75 -10.93 2.24
CA THR A 139 -12.70 -11.70 3.03
C THR A 139 -14.09 -11.13 2.77
N CYS A 140 -14.93 -11.90 2.06
CA CYS A 140 -16.34 -11.57 1.97
C CYS A 140 -16.97 -11.66 3.37
N PRO A 141 -17.83 -10.71 3.78
CA PRO A 141 -18.58 -10.84 5.03
C PRO A 141 -19.30 -12.19 5.11
N SER A 142 -19.10 -12.90 6.22
CA SER A 142 -19.82 -14.16 6.49
C SER A 142 -21.32 -13.91 6.67
N SER A 143 -22.13 -14.97 6.57
CA SER A 143 -23.56 -14.88 6.92
C SER A 143 -23.76 -14.38 8.35
N ASP A 144 -22.86 -14.77 9.24
CA ASP A 144 -22.92 -14.46 10.66
C ASP A 144 -22.64 -12.97 10.87
N CYS A 145 -21.60 -12.43 10.21
CA CYS A 145 -21.31 -11.00 10.17
C CYS A 145 -22.51 -10.20 9.61
N ALA A 146 -23.09 -10.64 8.49
CA ALA A 146 -24.24 -9.97 7.90
C ALA A 146 -25.46 -9.94 8.84
N SER A 147 -25.63 -10.96 9.68
CA SER A 147 -26.72 -11.05 10.66
C SER A 147 -26.46 -10.26 11.95
N ALA A 148 -25.21 -10.22 12.41
CA ALA A 148 -24.80 -9.53 13.64
C ALA A 148 -24.75 -7.99 13.46
N GLY A 149 -24.61 -7.53 12.22
CA GLY A 149 -24.56 -6.10 11.89
C GLY A 149 -23.13 -5.55 11.86
N PRO A 150 -22.96 -4.29 11.41
CA PRO A 150 -21.64 -3.69 11.25
C PRO A 150 -20.90 -3.54 12.58
N PHE A 151 -19.58 -3.70 12.57
CA PHE A 151 -18.69 -3.59 13.74
C PHE A 151 -18.93 -4.63 14.85
N SER A 152 -19.58 -5.76 14.53
CA SER A 152 -19.71 -6.90 15.42
C SER A 152 -18.44 -7.78 15.41
N ASP A 153 -18.24 -8.57 16.46
CA ASP A 153 -17.10 -9.51 16.56
C ASP A 153 -17.15 -10.54 15.42
N GLU A 154 -18.34 -10.92 14.94
CA GLU A 154 -18.53 -11.82 13.80
C GLU A 154 -18.01 -11.23 12.48
N CYS A 155 -17.93 -9.89 12.39
CA CYS A 155 -17.37 -9.17 11.25
C CYS A 155 -15.86 -8.92 11.35
N ASP A 156 -15.24 -9.14 12.51
CA ASP A 156 -13.81 -8.90 12.75
C ASP A 156 -12.96 -10.09 12.27
N GLN A 157 -12.95 -10.29 10.94
CA GLN A 157 -12.29 -11.43 10.29
C GLN A 157 -10.84 -11.14 9.86
N ASP A 158 -10.48 -9.86 9.75
CA ASP A 158 -9.18 -9.41 9.26
C ASP A 158 -8.48 -8.55 10.32
N SER A 159 -7.15 -8.41 10.20
CA SER A 159 -6.39 -7.52 11.08
C SER A 159 -6.82 -6.06 10.89
N ASN A 160 -7.32 -5.42 11.94
CA ASN A 160 -7.59 -3.99 11.97
C ASN A 160 -6.33 -3.11 12.05
N MET A 161 -5.13 -3.72 12.01
CA MET A 161 -3.86 -3.03 12.14
C MET A 161 -3.67 -1.88 11.15
N PRO A 162 -4.04 -1.98 9.85
CA PRO A 162 -3.91 -0.87 8.91
C PRO A 162 -4.76 0.34 9.32
N ASP A 163 -6.01 0.10 9.70
CA ASP A 163 -6.95 1.16 10.12
C ASP A 163 -6.51 1.80 11.44
N ALA A 164 -6.12 0.97 12.42
CA ALA A 164 -5.59 1.44 13.69
C ALA A 164 -4.30 2.24 13.51
N THR A 165 -3.38 1.77 12.67
CA THR A 165 -2.11 2.46 12.38
C THR A 165 -2.37 3.83 11.76
N LEU A 166 -3.30 3.91 10.80
CA LEU A 166 -3.66 5.18 10.19
C LEU A 166 -4.31 6.12 11.21
N ALA A 167 -5.25 5.63 12.02
CA ALA A 167 -5.92 6.44 13.05
C ALA A 167 -4.93 7.00 14.07
N ILE A 168 -3.99 6.19 14.56
CA ILE A 168 -2.92 6.62 15.48
C ILE A 168 -2.02 7.63 14.78
N LEU A 169 -1.54 7.32 13.58
CA LEU A 169 -0.65 8.21 12.81
C LEU A 169 -1.24 9.60 12.64
N CYS A 170 -2.51 9.70 12.25
CA CYS A 170 -3.17 10.98 11.99
C CYS A 170 -3.52 11.76 13.26
N THR A 171 -3.54 11.12 14.44
CA THR A 171 -3.91 11.76 15.71
C THR A 171 -2.72 12.08 16.61
N ASP A 172 -1.58 11.40 16.41
CA ASP A 172 -0.36 11.62 17.17
C ASP A 172 0.36 12.93 16.78
N GLY A 173 0.24 13.38 15.53
CA GLY A 173 0.90 14.59 15.02
C GLY A 173 -0.04 15.78 14.81
N PRO A 174 0.42 17.02 15.05
CA PRO A 174 -0.40 18.20 14.77
C PRO A 174 -0.45 18.51 13.27
N GLY A 175 -1.64 18.82 12.74
CA GLY A 175 -1.81 19.33 11.37
C GLY A 175 -1.54 18.33 10.26
N LEU A 176 -1.44 17.03 10.58
CA LEU A 176 -1.36 15.98 9.57
C LEU A 176 -2.66 15.95 8.75
N GLY A 177 -2.55 16.26 7.45
CA GLY A 177 -3.68 16.39 6.55
C GLY A 177 -4.15 17.82 6.28
N ASP A 178 -3.67 18.80 7.05
CA ASP A 178 -3.92 20.24 6.85
C ASP A 178 -2.77 20.89 6.05
N ILE A 179 -2.45 20.31 4.88
CA ILE A 179 -1.42 20.79 3.97
C ILE A 179 -2.06 21.34 2.69
N ASP A 180 -1.67 22.54 2.25
CA ASP A 180 -2.12 23.08 0.98
C ASP A 180 -1.36 22.45 -0.19
N GLU A 181 -1.88 22.62 -1.41
CA GLU A 181 -1.31 22.02 -2.61
C GLU A 181 0.14 22.43 -2.86
N VAL A 182 0.51 23.69 -2.61
CA VAL A 182 1.86 24.20 -2.87
C VAL A 182 2.83 23.60 -1.86
N SER A 183 2.49 23.64 -0.58
CA SER A 183 3.30 23.02 0.48
C SER A 183 3.46 21.52 0.27
N PHE A 184 2.42 20.84 -0.21
CA PHE A 184 2.49 19.41 -0.53
C PHE A 184 3.41 19.14 -1.73
N GLN A 185 3.36 19.96 -2.78
CA GLN A 185 4.28 19.84 -3.92
C GLN A 185 5.73 20.06 -3.49
N GLU A 186 6.01 21.05 -2.64
CA GLU A 186 7.34 21.28 -2.08
C GLU A 186 7.83 20.08 -1.25
N TYR A 187 6.97 19.56 -0.37
CA TYR A 187 7.24 18.37 0.42
C TYR A 187 7.56 17.16 -0.46
N TRP A 188 6.71 16.90 -1.46
CA TRP A 188 6.89 15.85 -2.45
C TRP A 188 8.24 15.99 -3.16
N HIS A 189 8.56 17.18 -3.68
CA HIS A 189 9.85 17.43 -4.34
C HIS A 189 11.06 17.23 -3.41
N ALA A 190 10.95 17.60 -2.14
CA ALA A 190 12.00 17.36 -1.16
C ALA A 190 12.25 15.85 -0.95
N LEU A 191 11.18 15.04 -0.87
CA LEU A 191 11.30 13.58 -0.80
C LEU A 191 11.93 13.00 -2.07
N GLN A 192 11.54 13.49 -3.24
CA GLN A 192 12.12 13.04 -4.52
C GLN A 192 13.63 13.31 -4.61
N GLN A 193 14.10 14.44 -4.06
CA GLN A 193 15.53 14.78 -4.04
C GLN A 193 16.32 13.94 -3.04
N GLN A 194 15.66 13.38 -2.03
CA GLN A 194 16.30 12.60 -1.00
C GLN A 194 16.54 11.14 -1.40
N SER A 195 15.56 10.50 -2.05
CA SER A 195 15.66 9.10 -2.46
C SER A 195 14.97 8.85 -3.79
N GLU A 196 15.75 8.36 -4.76
CA GLU A 196 15.25 7.95 -6.08
C GLU A 196 14.33 6.72 -5.97
N CYS A 197 14.64 5.79 -5.05
CA CYS A 197 13.85 4.60 -4.80
C CYS A 197 12.45 4.92 -4.26
N LYS A 198 12.34 5.93 -3.38
CA LYS A 198 11.14 6.19 -2.58
C LYS A 198 10.34 7.42 -3.00
N ARG A 199 10.57 7.87 -4.23
CA ARG A 199 9.90 8.97 -4.93
C ARG A 199 8.38 9.15 -4.68
N ASP A 200 7.62 8.09 -4.35
CA ASP A 200 6.14 8.07 -4.32
C ASP A 200 5.52 7.20 -3.18
N GLY A 201 6.22 6.98 -2.06
CA GLY A 201 5.77 6.04 -1.00
C GLY A 201 5.15 6.64 0.27
N LYS A 202 5.34 7.93 0.54
CA LYS A 202 4.99 8.58 1.84
C LYS A 202 3.78 9.50 1.75
N GLU A 203 3.27 9.70 0.55
CA GLU A 203 2.35 10.78 0.24
C GLU A 203 0.91 10.29 0.39
N LEU A 204 0.71 8.98 0.25
CA LEU A 204 -0.50 8.27 0.68
C LEU A 204 -0.85 8.54 2.15
N SER A 205 0.13 8.62 3.05
CA SER A 205 -0.12 8.87 4.48
C SER A 205 -0.69 10.27 4.73
N TRP A 206 -0.20 11.29 4.02
CA TRP A 206 -0.74 12.66 4.10
C TRP A 206 -2.17 12.75 3.55
N PHE A 207 -2.43 12.14 2.40
CA PHE A 207 -3.77 12.10 1.82
C PHE A 207 -4.78 11.36 2.71
N SER A 208 -4.37 10.26 3.33
CA SER A 208 -5.23 9.51 4.25
C SER A 208 -5.56 10.31 5.51
N CYS A 209 -4.62 11.09 6.05
CA CYS A 209 -4.90 11.97 7.19
C CYS A 209 -5.76 13.19 6.82
N ALA A 210 -5.59 13.77 5.62
CA ALA A 210 -6.44 14.87 5.13
C ALA A 210 -7.92 14.47 5.02
N ALA A 211 -8.19 13.21 4.70
CA ALA A 211 -9.55 12.66 4.67
C ALA A 211 -10.15 12.45 6.09
N THR A 212 -9.32 12.47 7.13
CA THR A 212 -9.70 12.15 8.51
C THR A 212 -9.79 13.43 9.34
N ARG A 213 -10.98 14.07 9.41
CA ARG A 213 -11.18 15.21 10.32
C ARG A 213 -11.39 14.75 11.76
N VAL A 214 -10.31 14.55 12.51
CA VAL A 214 -10.39 14.47 13.98
C VAL A 214 -9.91 15.79 14.56
N GLY A 215 -10.84 16.72 14.78
CA GLY A 215 -10.55 17.91 15.56
C GLY A 215 -10.24 17.51 17.01
N ARG A 216 -9.22 18.13 17.62
CA ARG A 216 -8.99 18.01 19.06
C ARG A 216 -10.24 18.49 19.78
N SER A 217 -10.92 17.55 20.44
CA SER A 217 -12.19 17.68 21.16
C SER A 217 -13.42 17.39 20.28
N HIS A 218 -14.07 16.26 20.60
CA HIS A 218 -15.26 15.67 19.97
C HIS A 218 -14.97 14.73 18.80
N ILE A 219 -14.93 13.44 19.15
CA ILE A 219 -15.06 12.31 18.23
C ILE A 219 -16.40 12.45 17.52
N LEU A 220 -16.38 12.89 16.27
CA LEU A 220 -17.48 12.69 15.33
C LEU A 220 -16.97 11.70 14.28
N VAL A 221 -17.29 10.42 14.47
CA VAL A 221 -17.13 9.41 13.44
C VAL A 221 -18.15 9.72 12.34
N ILE A 222 -17.74 10.44 11.30
CA ILE A 222 -18.53 10.56 10.08
C ILE A 222 -18.23 9.32 9.25
N ALA A 223 -19.12 8.33 9.34
CA ALA A 223 -19.16 7.23 8.38
C ALA A 223 -19.54 7.80 7.00
N LEU A 224 -18.56 7.95 6.10
CA LEU A 224 -18.86 8.13 4.68
C LEU A 224 -19.14 6.75 4.07
N PRO A 225 -20.33 6.52 3.48
CA PRO A 225 -20.64 5.24 2.89
C PRO A 225 -19.85 5.09 1.58
N LEU A 226 -18.82 4.24 1.60
CA LEU A 226 -18.18 3.75 0.38
C LEU A 226 -19.17 2.84 -0.36
N HIS A 227 -19.90 3.46 -1.29
CA HIS A 227 -20.53 2.87 -2.48
C HIS A 227 -20.87 1.38 -2.41
N SER A 228 -22.13 1.10 -2.04
CA SER A 228 -22.84 -0.09 -2.50
C SER A 228 -22.87 -0.09 -4.03
N LYS A 229 -22.09 -0.98 -4.67
CA LYS A 229 -22.34 -1.37 -6.07
C LYS A 229 -23.65 -2.13 -6.14
N SER A 230 -24.75 -1.39 -6.28
CA SER A 230 -26.04 -1.95 -6.69
C SER A 230 -25.86 -2.59 -8.07
N ARG A 231 -26.05 -3.92 -8.14
CA ARG A 231 -26.18 -4.66 -9.40
C ARG A 231 -27.18 -3.94 -10.32
N ALA A 232 -26.72 -3.48 -11.47
CA ALA A 232 -27.57 -3.12 -12.59
C ALA A 232 -28.36 -4.37 -13.01
N ARG A 233 -29.64 -4.42 -12.63
CA ARG A 233 -30.57 -5.47 -13.05
C ARG A 233 -31.09 -5.05 -14.42
N ILE A 234 -30.59 -5.68 -15.48
CA ILE A 234 -31.16 -5.56 -16.83
C ILE A 234 -32.53 -6.24 -16.80
N LEU A 235 -33.61 -5.47 -16.83
CA LEU A 235 -34.96 -5.97 -17.07
C LEU A 235 -35.32 -5.75 -18.55
N PRO A 236 -35.97 -6.72 -19.22
CA PRO A 236 -36.27 -6.62 -20.63
C PRO A 236 -37.48 -5.71 -20.90
N ASN A 237 -37.42 -5.04 -22.05
CA ASN A 237 -38.48 -4.24 -22.68
C ASN A 237 -39.87 -4.91 -22.61
N ARG A 238 -40.85 -4.20 -22.07
CA ARG A 238 -42.24 -4.25 -22.55
C ARG A 238 -42.90 -2.87 -22.47
N SER A 239 -43.09 -2.28 -23.64
CA SER A 239 -44.05 -1.22 -23.95
C SER A 239 -45.49 -1.77 -23.92
N PHE A 240 -46.44 -1.07 -23.29
CA PHE A 240 -47.68 -0.52 -23.89
C PHE A 240 -48.73 -0.06 -22.82
N THR A 241 -49.15 1.20 -22.97
CA THR A 241 -50.50 1.81 -22.83
C THR A 241 -51.32 1.81 -21.53
N THR A 242 -51.55 3.05 -21.05
CA THR A 242 -52.81 3.73 -20.65
C THR A 242 -53.88 3.00 -19.81
N SER A 243 -54.21 3.55 -18.62
CA SER A 243 -55.51 4.21 -18.31
C SER A 243 -55.84 4.22 -16.80
N LYS A 244 -56.10 5.43 -16.30
CA LYS A 244 -57.07 5.93 -15.27
C LYS A 244 -57.56 5.10 -14.06
N HIS A 245 -57.85 5.87 -13.00
CA HIS A 245 -58.77 5.65 -11.85
C HIS A 245 -58.21 4.73 -10.72
N ASP A 246 -58.38 4.95 -9.41
CA ASP A 246 -59.08 5.96 -8.60
C ASP A 246 -58.51 5.97 -7.14
N LEU A 247 -58.75 7.09 -6.46
CA LEU A 247 -58.94 7.33 -5.01
C LEU A 247 -59.01 6.13 -4.03
N PHE A 248 -58.42 6.27 -2.82
CA PHE A 248 -59.11 6.72 -1.58
C PHE A 248 -58.17 6.73 -0.34
N ILE A 249 -58.26 7.85 0.39
CA ILE A 249 -57.82 8.21 1.77
C ILE A 249 -56.32 8.19 2.09
#